data_AF-A0A7L1X7T8-F1
#
_entry.id   AF-A0A7L1X7T8-F1
#
_cell.length_a   1.000
_cell.length_b   1.000
_cell.length_c   1.000
_cell.angle_alpha   90.00
_cell.angle_beta   90.00
_cell.angle_gamma   90.00
#
_symmetry.space_group_name_H-M   'P 1'
#
loop_
_entity.id
_entity.type
_entity.pdbx_description
1 polymer ?
#
loop_
_entity_poly.entity_id
_entity_poly.type
_entity_poly.pdbx_seq_one_letter_code
_entity_poly.pdbx_strand_id
1 'polypeptide(L)'
;VMRLRQAALEAARAAWADYLLFLDADNVLTNPETLRVLMAENKTVVAPMLDSRAAYSNFWAGMTPQGYYRRTPAYLPLRRRERRGCFPVPMVHSTLLLDLRKEASRGLAFFPPH
;
A
#
# COMPACT_ATOMS: atom_id res chain seq x y z
N VAL A 1 14.08 9.95 -0.36
CA VAL A 1 13.01 9.11 0.26
C VAL A 1 13.11 7.64 -0.12
N MET A 2 13.18 7.27 -1.42
CA MET A 2 13.20 5.85 -1.82
C MET A 2 14.32 5.00 -1.19
N ARG A 3 15.54 5.54 -1.05
CA ARG A 3 16.65 4.88 -0.33
C ARG A 3 16.31 4.56 1.14
N LEU A 4 15.58 5.45 1.82
CA LEU A 4 15.18 5.25 3.22
C LEU A 4 14.11 4.17 3.34
N ARG A 5 13.14 4.13 2.40
CA ARG A 5 12.16 3.04 2.34
C ARG A 5 12.83 1.69 2.05
N GLN A 6 13.84 1.66 1.17
CA GLN A 6 14.64 0.45 0.95
C GLN A 6 15.38 0.03 2.22
N ALA A 7 16.07 0.96 2.88
CA ALA A 7 16.80 0.67 4.12
C ALA A 7 15.87 0.12 5.22
N ALA A 8 14.65 0.68 5.36
CA ALA A 8 13.66 0.16 6.29
C ALA A 8 13.19 -1.26 5.93
N LEU A 9 13.00 -1.56 4.62
CA LEU A 9 12.65 -2.90 4.16
C LEU A 9 13.75 -3.92 4.48
N GLU A 10 15.02 -3.58 4.20
CA GLU A 10 16.14 -4.47 4.53
C GLU A 10 16.32 -4.64 6.03
N ALA A 11 16.18 -3.57 6.81
CA ALA A 11 16.25 -3.63 8.27
C ALA A 11 15.15 -4.54 8.85
N ALA A 12 13.92 -4.45 8.35
CA ALA A 12 12.82 -5.32 8.80
C ALA A 12 13.08 -6.80 8.48
N ARG A 13 13.61 -7.10 7.28
CA ARG A 13 14.03 -8.46 6.91
C ARG A 13 15.15 -8.97 7.82
N ALA A 14 16.17 -8.16 8.07
CA ALA A 14 17.29 -8.49 8.95
C ALA A 14 16.87 -8.66 10.42
N ALA A 15 15.80 -7.98 10.84
CA ALA A 15 15.21 -8.10 12.17
C ALA A 15 14.21 -9.27 12.30
N TRP A 16 14.02 -10.08 11.25
CA TRP A 16 13.07 -11.21 11.24
C TRP A 16 11.64 -10.77 11.54
N ALA A 17 11.26 -9.57 11.09
CA ALA A 17 9.90 -9.07 11.26
C ALA A 17 8.94 -9.85 10.35
N ASP A 18 7.79 -10.25 10.89
CA ASP A 18 6.72 -10.88 10.11
C ASP A 18 6.02 -9.87 9.17
N TYR A 19 5.91 -8.62 9.62
CA TYR A 19 5.24 -7.55 8.90
C TYR A 19 6.03 -6.25 8.99
N LEU A 20 5.88 -5.41 7.96
CA LEU A 20 6.37 -4.04 7.94
C LEU A 20 5.25 -3.09 7.54
N LEU A 21 4.88 -2.18 8.45
CA LEU A 21 3.92 -1.10 8.17
C LEU A 21 4.68 0.17 7.80
N PHE A 22 4.49 0.64 6.57
CA PHE A 22 4.84 2.01 6.20
C PHE A 22 3.67 2.94 6.53
N LEU A 23 3.99 4.08 7.15
CA LEU A 23 3.05 5.12 7.50
C LEU A 23 3.72 6.49 7.29
N ASP A 24 3.32 7.20 6.24
CA ASP A 24 3.76 8.58 6.04
C ASP A 24 3.21 9.50 7.16
N ALA A 25 4.00 10.53 7.53
CA ALA A 25 3.76 11.35 8.73
C ALA A 25 2.49 12.22 8.67
N ASP A 26 1.95 12.44 7.48
CA ASP A 26 0.72 13.19 7.21
C ASP A 26 -0.54 12.31 7.18
N ASN A 27 -0.41 11.00 7.39
CA ASN A 27 -1.55 10.08 7.43
C ASN A 27 -2.07 9.91 8.85
N VAL A 28 -3.32 10.31 9.07
CA VAL A 28 -4.01 10.14 10.36
C VAL A 28 -4.89 8.88 10.31
N LEU A 29 -4.44 7.82 11.00
CA LEU A 29 -5.24 6.61 11.18
C LEU A 29 -6.23 6.83 12.33
N THR A 30 -7.51 6.95 12.01
CA THR A 30 -8.59 7.14 13.00
C THR A 30 -9.21 5.83 13.46
N ASN A 31 -9.05 4.74 12.71
CA ASN A 31 -9.53 3.42 13.07
C ASN A 31 -8.46 2.68 13.89
N PRO A 32 -8.67 2.40 15.18
CA PRO A 32 -7.70 1.69 16.02
C PRO A 32 -7.46 0.25 15.54
N GLU A 33 -8.39 -0.33 14.79
CA GLU A 33 -8.30 -1.69 14.27
C GLU A 33 -7.55 -1.79 12.94
N THR A 34 -7.01 -0.69 12.39
CA THR A 34 -6.41 -0.68 11.05
C THR A 34 -5.35 -1.77 10.87
N LEU A 35 -4.39 -1.90 11.79
CA LEU A 35 -3.33 -2.91 11.66
C LEU A 35 -3.91 -4.34 11.65
N ARG A 36 -4.84 -4.65 12.57
CA ARG A 36 -5.47 -5.97 12.66
C ARG A 36 -6.28 -6.30 11.40
N VAL A 37 -7.03 -5.33 10.87
CA VAL A 37 -7.79 -5.50 9.63
C VAL A 37 -6.85 -5.77 8.45
N LEU A 38 -5.76 -4.99 8.31
CA LEU A 38 -4.78 -5.19 7.23
C LEU A 38 -4.11 -6.57 7.32
N MET A 39 -3.75 -7.03 8.51
CA MET A 39 -3.19 -8.38 8.71
C MET A 39 -4.20 -9.48 8.33
N ALA A 40 -5.48 -9.29 8.64
CA ALA A 40 -6.54 -10.26 8.34
C ALA A 40 -6.80 -10.44 6.84
N GLU A 41 -6.50 -9.44 6.00
CA GLU A 41 -6.64 -9.54 4.54
C GLU A 41 -5.66 -10.55 3.91
N ASN A 42 -4.60 -10.93 4.63
CA ASN A 42 -3.66 -11.99 4.25
C ASN A 42 -3.05 -11.78 2.83
N LYS A 43 -2.68 -10.54 2.50
CA LYS A 43 -2.05 -10.14 1.23
C LYS A 43 -0.57 -9.81 1.44
N THR A 44 0.24 -9.99 0.40
CA THR A 44 1.66 -9.58 0.41
C THR A 44 1.82 -8.07 0.61
N VAL A 45 0.95 -7.29 -0.05
CA VAL A 45 0.87 -5.83 0.06
C VAL A 45 -0.60 -5.49 0.23
N VAL A 46 -0.94 -4.70 1.25
CA VAL A 46 -2.30 -4.18 1.46
C VAL A 46 -2.24 -2.78 2.04
N ALA A 47 -3.17 -1.93 1.66
CA ALA A 47 -3.26 -0.56 2.14
C ALA A 47 -4.70 -0.24 2.58
N PRO A 48 -4.90 0.52 3.67
CA PRO A 48 -6.19 1.09 3.97
C PRO A 48 -6.47 2.22 2.98
N MET A 49 -7.71 2.37 2.51
CA MET A 49 -8.05 3.54 1.72
C MET A 49 -8.15 4.77 2.63
N LEU A 50 -7.24 5.72 2.43
CA LEU A 50 -7.19 6.99 3.16
C LEU A 50 -8.12 8.02 2.52
N ASP A 51 -8.78 8.82 3.36
CA ASP A 51 -9.58 9.94 2.90
C ASP A 51 -8.73 11.19 2.68
N SER A 52 -8.92 11.82 1.51
CA SER A 52 -8.33 13.12 1.18
C SER A 52 -9.42 14.11 0.79
N ARG A 53 -9.12 15.42 0.90
CA ARG A 53 -10.06 16.52 0.57
C ARG A 53 -10.45 16.58 -0.91
N ALA A 54 -9.63 16.04 -1.81
CA ALA A 54 -9.87 16.06 -3.25
C ALA A 54 -10.22 14.67 -3.77
N ALA A 55 -10.42 14.56 -5.09
CA ALA A 55 -10.55 13.28 -5.78
C ALA A 55 -9.23 12.47 -5.85
N TYR A 56 -8.28 12.74 -4.95
CA TYR A 56 -7.04 11.99 -4.81
C TYR A 56 -7.17 10.96 -3.68
N SER A 57 -6.39 9.90 -3.74
CA SER A 57 -6.34 8.84 -2.72
C SER A 57 -5.00 8.16 -2.78
N ASN A 58 -4.69 7.37 -1.76
CA ASN A 58 -3.47 6.58 -1.66
C ASN A 58 -3.44 5.30 -2.53
N PHE A 59 -4.16 5.29 -3.66
CA PHE A 59 -4.19 4.18 -4.62
C PHE A 59 -4.48 4.67 -6.04
N TRP A 60 -4.07 3.90 -7.04
CA TRP A 60 -4.44 4.09 -8.44
C TRP A 60 -5.32 2.94 -8.94
N ALA A 61 -6.42 3.23 -9.62
CA ALA A 61 -7.28 2.21 -10.23
C ALA A 61 -6.84 1.80 -11.66
N GLY A 62 -5.71 2.33 -12.13
CA GLY A 62 -5.16 2.04 -13.45
C GLY A 62 -3.75 2.60 -13.61
N MET A 63 -2.99 1.97 -14.49
CA MET A 63 -1.61 2.33 -14.79
C MET A 63 -1.35 2.13 -16.30
N THR A 64 -0.47 2.95 -16.88
CA THR A 64 0.04 2.74 -18.24
C THR A 64 1.08 1.62 -18.25
N PRO A 65 1.43 1.03 -19.42
CA PRO A 65 2.51 0.05 -19.52
C PRO A 65 3.86 0.56 -18.99
N GLN A 66 4.08 1.88 -19.03
CA GLN A 66 5.29 2.56 -18.54
C GLN A 66 5.24 2.87 -17.03
N GLY A 67 4.19 2.45 -16.31
CA GLY A 67 4.11 2.64 -14.86
C GLY A 67 3.49 3.96 -14.40
N TYR A 68 2.88 4.76 -15.29
CA TYR A 68 2.27 6.04 -14.94
C TYR A 68 0.80 5.91 -14.58
N TYR A 69 0.29 6.86 -13.80
CA TYR A 69 -1.12 6.96 -13.46
C TYR A 69 -2.01 6.93 -14.70
N ARG A 70 -3.06 6.10 -14.67
CA ARG A 70 -4.13 6.10 -15.66
C ARG A 70 -5.48 6.10 -14.96
N ARG A 71 -6.30 7.12 -15.20
CA ARG A 71 -7.66 7.18 -14.67
C ARG A 71 -8.55 6.12 -15.32
N THR A 72 -9.37 5.43 -14.52
CA THR A 72 -10.31 4.40 -14.99
C THR A 72 -11.71 4.65 -14.45
N PRO A 73 -12.78 4.16 -15.12
CA PRO A 73 -14.15 4.25 -14.62
C PRO A 73 -14.34 3.64 -13.22
N ALA A 74 -13.50 2.65 -12.86
CA ALA A 74 -13.53 1.99 -11.55
C ALA A 74 -13.08 2.90 -10.40
N TYR A 75 -12.37 4.00 -10.67
CA TYR A 75 -11.78 4.83 -9.62
C TYR A 75 -12.83 5.47 -8.70
N LEU A 76 -13.84 6.12 -9.27
CA LEU A 76 -14.84 6.86 -8.49
C LEU A 76 -15.71 5.91 -7.62
N PRO A 77 -16.24 4.79 -8.13
CA PRO A 77 -16.97 3.82 -7.31
C PRO A 77 -16.15 3.28 -6.13
N LEU A 78 -14.87 2.93 -6.37
CA LEU A 78 -13.96 2.49 -5.31
C LEU A 78 -13.73 3.58 -4.26
N ARG A 79 -13.42 4.80 -4.70
CA ARG A 79 -13.16 5.94 -3.81
C ARG A 79 -14.38 6.30 -2.97
N ARG A 80 -15.58 6.26 -3.57
CA ARG A 80 -16.87 6.53 -2.92
C ARG A 80 -17.34 5.38 -2.02
N ARG A 81 -16.62 4.25 -1.97
CA ARG A 81 -16.99 3.06 -1.18
C ARG A 81 -18.38 2.53 -1.53
N GLU A 82 -18.79 2.64 -2.81
CA GLU A 82 -20.05 2.07 -3.30
C GLU A 82 -20.08 0.55 -3.08
N ARG A 83 -18.91 -0.08 -3.15
CA ARG A 83 -18.66 -1.43 -2.64
C ARG A 83 -17.53 -1.38 -1.62
N ARG A 84 -17.68 -2.11 -0.51
CA ARG A 84 -16.66 -2.25 0.54
C ARG A 84 -15.97 -3.60 0.43
N GLY A 85 -14.67 -3.64 0.72
CA GLY A 85 -13.84 -4.84 0.66
C GLY A 85 -12.39 -4.52 0.31
N CYS A 86 -11.59 -5.56 0.09
CA CYS A 86 -10.23 -5.45 -0.42
C CYS A 86 -10.21 -5.66 -1.94
N PHE A 87 -9.68 -4.69 -2.68
CA PHE A 87 -9.70 -4.69 -4.13
C PHE A 87 -8.28 -4.69 -4.71
N PRO A 88 -8.00 -5.48 -5.76
CA PRO A 88 -6.72 -5.42 -6.45
C PRO A 88 -6.60 -4.09 -7.20
N VAL A 89 -5.48 -3.42 -7.01
CA VAL A 89 -5.14 -2.15 -7.68
C VAL A 89 -3.68 -2.20 -8.11
N PRO A 90 -3.31 -1.56 -9.24
CA PRO A 90 -1.94 -1.57 -9.73
C PRO A 90 -0.93 -0.85 -8.83
N MET A 91 -1.39 0.08 -7.98
CA MET A 91 -0.50 0.82 -7.08
C MET A 91 -1.23 1.29 -5.82
N VAL A 92 -0.54 1.19 -4.68
CA VAL A 92 -0.88 1.81 -3.39
C VAL A 92 0.33 2.58 -2.86
N HIS A 93 0.09 3.62 -2.06
CA HIS A 93 1.15 4.40 -1.44
C HIS A 93 0.72 4.98 -0.08
N SER A 94 1.56 5.84 0.50
CA SER A 94 1.40 6.51 1.81
C SER A 94 1.35 5.62 3.05
N THR A 95 0.32 4.78 3.18
CA THR A 95 0.20 3.77 4.24
C THR A 95 -0.02 2.41 3.62
N LEU A 96 0.86 1.46 3.92
CA LEU A 96 0.74 0.09 3.44
C LEU A 96 1.40 -0.89 4.42
N LEU A 97 0.82 -2.07 4.55
CA LEU A 97 1.36 -3.20 5.27
C LEU A 97 1.96 -4.19 4.26
N LEU A 98 3.20 -4.61 4.54
CA LEU A 98 3.86 -5.73 3.87
C LEU A 98 3.82 -6.95 4.79
N ASP A 99 3.44 -8.11 4.25
CA ASP A 99 3.61 -9.40 4.90
C ASP A 99 4.92 -10.03 4.40
N LEU A 100 5.96 -9.96 5.23
CA LEU A 100 7.33 -10.39 4.89
C LEU A 100 7.49 -11.92 4.94
N ARG A 101 6.52 -12.64 5.51
CA ARG A 101 6.51 -14.11 5.55
C ARG A 101 6.17 -14.73 4.19
N LYS A 102 5.50 -13.96 3.32
CA LYS A 102 5.11 -14.42 1.97
C LYS A 102 6.28 -14.36 1.02
N GLU A 103 6.49 -15.41 0.24
CA GLU A 103 7.61 -15.51 -0.72
C GLU A 103 7.65 -14.33 -1.71
N ALA A 104 6.48 -13.89 -2.20
CA ALA A 104 6.36 -12.76 -3.12
C ALA A 104 6.93 -11.44 -2.55
N SER A 105 7.06 -11.30 -1.23
CA SER A 105 7.65 -10.11 -0.60
C SER A 105 9.15 -9.97 -0.88
N ARG A 106 9.84 -11.07 -1.25
CA ARG A 106 11.27 -11.07 -1.59
C ARG A 106 11.57 -10.26 -2.86
N GLY A 107 10.61 -10.17 -3.78
CA GLY A 107 10.73 -9.37 -5.01
C GLY A 107 10.44 -7.88 -4.82
N LEU A 108 10.07 -7.43 -3.61
CA LEU A 108 9.79 -6.02 -3.36
C LEU A 108 11.08 -5.22 -3.16
N ALA A 109 11.14 -4.06 -3.81
CA ALA A 109 12.20 -3.07 -3.69
C ALA A 109 11.64 -1.65 -3.90
N PHE A 110 12.26 -0.67 -3.27
CA PHE A 110 12.03 0.76 -3.43
C PHE A 110 13.18 1.47 -4.16
N PHE A 111 14.40 0.91 -4.19
CA PHE A 111 15.57 1.60 -4.76
C PHE A 111 16.74 0.67 -5.19
N PRO A 112 17.35 0.90 -6.39
CA PRO A 112 16.66 1.16 -7.64
C PRO A 112 16.06 -0.15 -8.20
N PRO A 113 14.84 -0.09 -8.75
CA PRO A 113 14.17 -1.25 -9.33
C PRO A 113 14.70 -1.65 -10.74
N HIS A 114 15.78 -1.01 -11.21
CA HIS A 114 16.39 -1.13 -12.54
C HIS A 114 17.91 -0.96 -12.47
#